data_AF-A0A0R2LLV4-F1
#
_entry.id   AF-A0A0R2LLV4-F1
#
_cell.length_a   1.000
_cell.length_b   1.000
_cell.length_c   1.000
_cell.angle_alpha   90.00
_cell.angle_beta   90.00
_cell.angle_gamma   90.00
#
_symmetry.space_group_name_H-M   'P 1'
#
loop_
_entity.id
_entity.type
_entity.pdbx_description
1 polymer ?
#
loop_
_entity_poly.entity_id
_entity_poly.type
_entity_poly.pdbx_seq_one_letter_code
_entity_poly.pdbx_strand_id
1 'polypeptide(L)'
;MKPEKNKYLVLETNVLLESFLTYREVFTEYFKTMKVIERGEALRYETYSRLTDNYMSNIHRFIKVCDSYITKYHFEETVMAESLNKYFVVLIDAINCLDIDSDSIDHLSLEQSKAKIKSSEVEFMNTINFLVK
;
A
#
# COMPACT_ATOMS: atom_id res chain seq x y z
N MET A 1 0.02 23.69 -21.74
CA MET A 1 0.66 22.35 -21.88
C MET A 1 0.41 21.84 -23.29
N LYS A 2 1.40 21.25 -23.99
CA LYS A 2 1.15 20.66 -25.33
C LYS A 2 0.11 19.53 -25.21
N PRO A 3 -0.87 19.41 -26.12
CA PRO A 3 -1.96 18.43 -26.01
C PRO A 3 -1.47 16.98 -25.92
N GLU A 4 -0.36 16.64 -26.58
CA GLU A 4 0.28 15.32 -26.49
C GLU A 4 0.78 15.00 -25.07
N LYS A 5 1.37 15.99 -24.37
CA LYS A 5 1.90 15.83 -23.01
C LYS A 5 0.79 15.53 -21.99
N ASN A 6 -0.42 16.00 -22.25
CA ASN A 6 -1.60 15.72 -21.42
C ASN A 6 -2.09 14.26 -21.60
N LYS A 7 -2.10 13.75 -22.84
CA LYS A 7 -2.53 12.37 -23.12
C LYS A 7 -1.62 11.32 -22.48
N TYR A 8 -0.30 11.52 -22.53
CA TYR A 8 0.66 10.61 -21.89
C TYR A 8 0.54 10.63 -20.36
N LEU A 9 0.36 11.81 -19.76
CA LEU A 9 0.14 11.94 -18.32
C LEU A 9 -1.11 11.15 -17.90
N VAL A 10 -2.25 11.33 -18.56
CA VAL A 10 -3.49 10.60 -18.24
C VAL A 10 -3.29 9.08 -18.34
N LEU A 11 -2.63 8.60 -19.39
CA LEU A 11 -2.36 7.18 -19.56
C LEU A 11 -1.50 6.62 -18.42
N GLU A 12 -0.41 7.30 -18.06
CA GLU A 12 0.48 6.84 -17.00
C GLU A 12 -0.15 6.98 -15.61
N THR A 13 -1.04 7.95 -15.39
CA THR A 13 -1.86 8.01 -14.18
C THR A 13 -2.75 6.78 -14.07
N ASN A 14 -3.37 6.33 -15.17
CA ASN A 14 -4.17 5.11 -15.16
C ASN A 14 -3.30 3.88 -14.83
N VAL A 15 -2.09 3.79 -15.38
CA VAL A 15 -1.15 2.71 -15.05
C VAL A 15 -0.75 2.74 -13.56
N LEU A 16 -0.54 3.93 -12.99
CA LEU A 16 -0.28 4.09 -11.56
C LEU A 16 -1.49 3.61 -10.73
N LEU A 17 -2.71 3.97 -11.13
CA LEU A 17 -3.94 3.56 -10.45
C LEU A 17 -4.15 2.05 -10.51
N GLU A 18 -3.91 1.42 -11.66
CA GLU A 18 -3.96 -0.05 -11.80
C GLU A 18 -2.93 -0.72 -10.89
N SER A 19 -1.71 -0.18 -10.85
CA SER A 19 -0.66 -0.65 -9.93
C SER A 19 -1.10 -0.50 -8.47
N PHE A 20 -1.69 0.63 -8.10
CA PHE A 20 -2.22 0.87 -6.76
C PHE A 20 -3.28 -0.15 -6.37
N LEU A 21 -4.27 -0.40 -7.24
CA LEU A 21 -5.31 -1.40 -7.00
C LEU A 21 -4.74 -2.82 -6.87
N THR A 22 -3.70 -3.13 -7.64
CA THR A 22 -2.99 -4.41 -7.58
C THR A 22 -2.29 -4.58 -6.23
N TYR A 23 -1.51 -3.59 -5.79
CA TYR A 23 -0.81 -3.65 -4.50
C TYR A 23 -1.78 -3.65 -3.31
N ARG A 24 -2.93 -2.95 -3.41
CA ARG A 24 -3.99 -3.04 -2.41
C ARG A 24 -4.48 -4.49 -2.23
N GLU A 25 -4.71 -5.20 -3.32
CA GLU A 25 -5.11 -6.61 -3.23
C GLU A 25 -4.01 -7.45 -2.60
N VAL A 26 -2.75 -7.24 -3.00
CA VAL A 26 -1.58 -7.89 -2.38
C VAL A 26 -1.57 -7.69 -0.87
N PHE A 27 -1.71 -6.45 -0.37
CA PHE A 27 -1.74 -6.17 1.07
C PHE A 27 -2.95 -6.77 1.77
N THR A 28 -4.09 -6.87 1.08
CA THR A 28 -5.27 -7.56 1.61
C THR A 28 -5.00 -9.07 1.77
N GLU A 29 -4.30 -9.69 0.82
CA GLU A 29 -3.87 -11.09 0.94
C GLU A 29 -2.93 -11.31 2.12
N TYR A 30 -2.04 -10.38 2.45
CA TYR A 30 -1.22 -10.48 3.67
C TYR A 30 -2.07 -10.62 4.93
N PHE A 31 -3.12 -9.79 5.08
CA PHE A 31 -4.02 -9.89 6.23
C PHE A 31 -4.85 -11.18 6.24
N LYS A 32 -5.13 -11.78 5.08
CA LYS A 32 -5.75 -13.10 5.00
C LYS A 32 -4.78 -14.18 5.44
N THR A 33 -3.53 -14.13 4.98
CA THR A 33 -2.46 -15.07 5.36
C THR A 33 -2.17 -15.04 6.85
N MET A 34 -2.23 -13.87 7.51
CA MET A 34 -2.11 -13.78 8.97
C MET A 34 -3.09 -14.74 9.70
N LYS A 35 -4.34 -14.80 9.24
CA LYS A 35 -5.37 -15.71 9.80
C LYS A 35 -5.12 -17.18 9.48
N VAL A 36 -4.52 -17.47 8.32
CA VAL A 36 -4.16 -18.83 7.93
C VAL A 36 -3.02 -19.36 8.80
N ILE A 37 -2.02 -18.52 9.08
CA ILE A 37 -0.92 -18.84 10.03
C ILE A 37 -1.49 -19.06 11.43
N GLU A 38 -2.35 -18.16 11.91
CA GLU A 38 -2.95 -18.23 13.25
C GLU A 38 -3.73 -19.54 13.48
N ARG A 39 -4.41 -20.05 12.44
CA ARG A 39 -5.17 -21.30 12.50
C ARG A 39 -4.29 -22.55 12.41
N GLY A 40 -2.99 -22.40 12.15
CA GLY A 40 -2.09 -23.51 11.85
C GLY A 40 -2.37 -24.16 10.50
N GLU A 41 -3.07 -23.46 9.60
CA GLU A 41 -3.42 -23.93 8.25
C GLU A 41 -2.34 -23.60 7.21
N ALA A 42 -1.34 -22.80 7.60
CA ALA A 42 -0.28 -22.38 6.72
C ALA A 42 0.74 -23.51 6.45
N LEU A 43 1.45 -23.39 5.32
CA LEU A 43 2.59 -24.26 5.03
C LEU A 43 3.66 -24.06 6.11
N ARG A 44 4.40 -25.13 6.46
CA ARG A 44 5.39 -25.14 7.56
C ARG A 44 6.42 -24.00 7.55
N TYR A 45 6.66 -23.36 6.42
CA TYR A 45 7.65 -22.29 6.27
C TYR A 45 7.04 -20.89 6.31
N GLU A 46 5.72 -20.76 6.33
CA GLU A 46 5.02 -19.48 6.33
C GLU A 46 4.78 -19.07 7.79
N THR A 47 5.61 -18.14 8.27
CA THR A 47 5.61 -17.63 9.66
C THR A 47 5.34 -16.13 9.66
N TYR A 48 4.97 -15.55 10.82
CA TYR A 48 4.78 -14.10 10.92
C TYR A 48 6.04 -13.29 10.59
N SER A 49 7.23 -13.80 10.93
CA SER A 49 8.50 -13.20 10.52
C SER A 49 8.64 -13.13 9.00
N ARG A 50 8.44 -14.27 8.31
CA ARG A 50 8.53 -14.32 6.85
C ARG A 50 7.45 -13.49 6.17
N LEU A 51 6.24 -13.49 6.72
CA LEU A 51 5.14 -12.68 6.24
C LEU A 51 5.48 -11.18 6.33
N THR A 52 6.06 -10.75 7.46
CA THR A 52 6.54 -9.39 7.69
C THR A 52 7.61 -8.97 6.68
N ASP A 53 8.63 -9.80 6.46
CA ASP A 53 9.69 -9.54 5.49
C ASP A 53 9.13 -9.37 4.07
N ASN A 54 8.22 -10.28 3.68
CA ASN A 54 7.58 -10.23 2.37
C ASN A 54 6.68 -8.99 2.23
N TYR A 55 5.94 -8.62 3.29
CA TYR A 55 5.09 -7.45 3.33
C TYR A 55 5.89 -6.17 3.12
N MET A 56 6.96 -5.99 3.89
CA MET A 56 7.86 -4.83 3.79
C MET A 56 8.55 -4.75 2.43
N SER A 57 8.99 -5.89 1.88
CA SER A 57 9.56 -5.95 0.54
C SER A 57 8.59 -5.46 -0.54
N ASN A 58 7.31 -5.82 -0.44
CA ASN A 58 6.28 -5.34 -1.36
C ASN A 58 5.95 -3.86 -1.17
N ILE A 59 5.92 -3.34 0.07
CA ILE A 59 5.82 -1.90 0.33
C ILE A 59 6.95 -1.14 -0.36
N HIS A 60 8.20 -1.58 -0.17
CA HIS A 60 9.35 -0.91 -0.81
C HIS A 60 9.31 -0.95 -2.33
N ARG A 61 8.86 -2.06 -2.92
CA ARG A 61 8.65 -2.13 -4.38
C ARG A 61 7.58 -1.16 -4.82
N PHE A 62 6.49 -1.04 -4.06
CA PHE A 62 5.41 -0.14 -4.42
C PHE A 62 5.81 1.33 -4.30
N ILE A 63 6.51 1.71 -3.23
CA ILE A 63 7.10 3.05 -3.07
C ILE A 63 7.92 3.42 -4.31
N LYS A 64 8.81 2.53 -4.78
CA LYS A 64 9.62 2.79 -5.98
C LYS A 64 8.78 3.05 -7.24
N VAL A 65 7.68 2.32 -7.43
CA VAL A 65 6.78 2.54 -8.57
C VAL A 65 6.16 3.94 -8.48
N CYS A 66 5.68 4.31 -7.30
CA CYS A 66 5.07 5.61 -7.10
C CYS A 66 6.08 6.77 -7.19
N ASP A 67 7.24 6.66 -6.54
CA ASP A 67 8.29 7.68 -6.58
C ASP A 67 8.79 7.93 -7.99
N SER A 68 8.90 6.87 -8.80
CA SER A 68 9.25 7.01 -10.21
C SER A 68 8.24 7.84 -10.99
N TYR A 69 6.95 7.71 -10.67
CA TYR A 69 5.89 8.51 -11.28
C TYR A 69 5.91 9.95 -10.76
N ILE A 70 5.97 10.13 -9.43
CA ILE A 70 6.01 11.45 -8.78
C ILE A 70 7.18 12.27 -9.30
N THR A 71 8.37 11.69 -9.36
CA THR A 71 9.59 12.36 -9.84
C THR A 71 9.50 12.73 -11.32
N LYS A 72 8.95 11.83 -12.15
CA LYS A 72 8.83 12.05 -13.60
C LYS A 72 7.96 13.25 -13.95
N TYR A 73 6.94 13.52 -13.13
CA TYR A 73 5.97 14.59 -13.35
C TYR A 73 6.14 15.79 -12.41
N HIS A 74 7.17 15.78 -11.57
CA HIS A 74 7.48 16.82 -10.60
C HIS A 74 6.33 17.07 -9.60
N PHE A 75 5.81 16.00 -9.01
CA PHE A 75 4.70 16.05 -8.05
C PHE A 75 5.14 15.97 -6.58
N GLU A 76 6.42 16.15 -6.29
CA GLU A 76 7.01 15.95 -4.95
C GLU A 76 6.38 16.88 -3.90
N GLU A 77 6.08 18.12 -4.28
CA GLU A 77 5.49 19.14 -3.39
C GLU A 77 3.96 19.21 -3.51
N THR A 78 3.32 18.14 -3.95
CA THR A 78 1.86 18.10 -4.14
C THR A 78 1.16 17.33 -3.03
N VAL A 79 -0.11 17.66 -2.81
CA VAL A 79 -1.01 16.94 -1.90
C VAL A 79 -1.12 15.45 -2.26
N MET A 80 -0.90 15.08 -3.53
CA MET A 80 -0.85 13.67 -3.95
C MET A 80 0.36 12.94 -3.37
N ALA A 81 1.55 13.55 -3.38
CA ALA A 81 2.74 12.95 -2.77
C ALA A 81 2.58 12.85 -1.25
N GLU A 82 2.01 13.86 -0.61
CA GLU A 82 1.71 13.84 0.83
C GLU A 82 0.71 12.74 1.21
N SER A 83 -0.41 12.63 0.48
CA SER A 83 -1.45 11.62 0.75
C SER A 83 -0.92 10.20 0.53
N LEU A 84 -0.08 10.01 -0.48
CA LEU A 84 0.58 8.74 -0.75
C LEU A 84 1.60 8.38 0.32
N ASN A 85 2.41 9.33 0.79
CA ASN A 85 3.33 9.11 1.91
C ASN A 85 2.59 8.70 3.18
N LYS A 86 1.47 9.36 3.48
CA LYS A 86 0.60 9.00 4.59
C LYS A 86 0.07 7.58 4.45
N TYR A 87 -0.36 7.18 3.26
CA TYR A 87 -0.79 5.81 2.98
C TYR A 87 0.35 4.80 3.25
N PHE A 88 1.58 5.09 2.82
CA PHE A 88 2.72 4.21 3.08
C PHE A 88 3.07 4.09 4.56
N VAL A 89 3.05 5.20 5.32
CA VAL A 89 3.24 5.15 6.78
C VAL A 89 2.20 4.24 7.42
N VAL A 90 0.93 4.38 7.05
CA VAL A 90 -0.15 3.55 7.57
C VAL A 90 0.02 2.07 7.21
N LEU A 91 0.50 1.76 6.01
CA LEU A 91 0.84 0.38 5.62
C LEU A 91 1.99 -0.17 6.49
N ILE A 92 3.08 0.57 6.64
CA ILE A 92 4.23 0.14 7.45
C ILE A 92 3.79 -0.11 8.90
N ASP A 93 3.00 0.80 9.47
CA ASP A 93 2.51 0.68 10.84
C ASP A 93 1.57 -0.51 11.04
N ALA A 94 0.88 -0.97 9.99
CA ALA A 94 -0.08 -2.07 10.09
C ALA A 94 0.56 -3.41 10.49
N ILE A 95 1.87 -3.58 10.24
CA ILE A 95 2.57 -4.82 10.61
C ILE A 95 2.81 -4.93 12.11
N ASN A 96 2.74 -3.83 12.86
CA ASN A 96 2.92 -3.79 14.31
C ASN A 96 1.81 -4.54 15.08
N CYS A 97 0.78 -5.04 14.39
CA CYS A 97 -0.20 -5.95 14.99
C CYS A 97 0.34 -7.37 15.20
N LEU A 98 1.50 -7.70 14.63
CA LEU A 98 2.15 -9.00 14.81
C LEU A 98 3.18 -8.93 15.93
N ASP A 99 3.10 -9.88 16.85
CA ASP A 99 4.18 -10.18 17.78
C ASP A 99 4.92 -11.42 17.28
N ILE A 100 6.09 -11.19 16.69
CA ILE A 100 6.90 -12.24 16.07
C ILE A 100 7.53 -13.15 17.13
N ASP A 101 7.83 -12.63 18.32
CA ASP A 101 8.50 -13.39 19.37
C ASP A 101 7.52 -14.35 20.07
N SER A 102 6.25 -13.93 20.21
CA SER A 102 5.20 -14.75 20.81
C SER A 102 4.34 -15.50 19.78
N ASP A 103 4.62 -15.36 18.49
CA ASP A 103 3.85 -15.91 17.37
C ASP A 103 2.35 -15.62 17.50
N SER A 104 2.01 -14.35 17.76
CA SER A 104 0.64 -13.93 18.05
C SER A 104 0.21 -12.64 17.31
N ILE A 105 -1.10 -12.41 17.27
CA ILE A 105 -1.72 -11.26 16.62
C ILE A 105 -2.52 -10.44 17.62
N ASP A 106 -2.28 -9.13 17.68
CA ASP A 106 -3.21 -8.18 18.27
C ASP A 106 -4.33 -7.86 17.26
N HIS A 107 -5.45 -8.56 17.41
CA HIS A 107 -6.63 -8.37 16.56
C HIS A 107 -7.23 -6.97 16.61
N LEU A 108 -7.15 -6.29 17.75
CA LEU A 108 -7.68 -4.93 17.87
C LEU A 108 -6.83 -3.98 17.02
N SER A 109 -5.51 -4.07 17.15
CA SER A 109 -4.56 -3.30 16.35
C SER A 109 -4.66 -3.63 14.86
N LEU A 110 -4.89 -4.91 14.50
CA LEU A 110 -5.11 -5.33 13.11
C LEU A 110 -6.34 -4.65 12.48
N GLU A 111 -7.50 -4.71 13.15
CA GLU A 111 -8.73 -4.14 12.61
C GLU A 111 -8.68 -2.60 12.56
N GLN A 112 -8.05 -1.97 13.55
CA GLN A 112 -7.76 -0.53 13.50
C GLN A 112 -6.85 -0.17 12.32
N SER A 113 -5.83 -0.96 12.06
CA SER A 113 -4.90 -0.73 10.96
C SER A 113 -5.59 -0.87 9.60
N LYS A 114 -6.42 -1.90 9.41
CA LYS A 114 -7.25 -2.04 8.19
C LYS A 114 -8.17 -0.85 7.96
N ALA A 115 -8.80 -0.35 9.03
CA ALA A 115 -9.66 0.83 8.93
C ALA A 115 -8.86 2.08 8.53
N LYS A 116 -7.68 2.28 9.11
CA LYS A 116 -6.78 3.39 8.75
C LYS A 116 -6.31 3.27 7.31
N ILE A 117 -5.87 2.09 6.87
CA ILE A 117 -5.47 1.81 5.48
C ILE A 117 -6.58 2.24 4.55
N LYS A 118 -7.80 1.70 4.73
CA LYS A 118 -8.96 2.03 3.91
C LYS A 118 -9.27 3.53 3.88
N SER A 119 -9.16 4.21 5.02
CA SER A 119 -9.35 5.66 5.08
C SER A 119 -8.30 6.42 4.25
N SER A 120 -7.02 6.04 4.38
CA SER A 120 -5.93 6.65 3.62
C SER A 120 -5.97 6.33 2.12
N GLU A 121 -6.48 5.14 1.73
CA GLU A 121 -6.73 4.81 0.32
C GLU A 121 -7.75 5.75 -0.30
N VAL A 122 -8.88 5.98 0.40
CA VAL A 122 -9.93 6.88 -0.08
C VAL A 122 -9.40 8.31 -0.22
N GLU A 123 -8.61 8.77 0.74
CA GLU A 123 -7.95 10.07 0.68
C GLU A 123 -7.03 10.20 -0.55
N PHE A 124 -6.15 9.22 -0.78
CA PHE A 124 -5.27 9.18 -1.94
C PHE A 124 -6.05 9.16 -3.27
N MET A 125 -7.04 8.27 -3.40
CA MET A 125 -7.86 8.17 -4.60
C MET A 125 -8.61 9.47 -4.91
N ASN A 126 -9.08 10.17 -3.88
CA ASN A 126 -9.70 11.48 -4.04
C ASN A 126 -8.68 12.51 -4.55
N THR A 127 -7.45 12.52 -4.03
CA THR A 127 -6.40 13.46 -4.50
C THR A 127 -6.04 13.25 -5.96
N ILE A 128 -5.95 12.01 -6.45
CA ILE A 128 -5.69 11.72 -7.86
C ILE A 128 -6.85 12.21 -8.76
N ASN A 129 -8.10 11.99 -8.34
CA ASN A 129 -9.27 12.41 -9.12
C ASN A 129 -9.33 13.93 -9.35
N PHE A 130 -8.71 14.74 -8.49
CA PHE A 130 -8.57 16.19 -8.69
C PHE A 130 -7.47 16.57 -9.68
N LEU A 131 -6.43 15.74 -9.86
CA LEU A 131 -5.32 16.01 -10.79
C LEU A 131 -5.64 15.67 -12.25
N VAL A 132 -6.59 14.76 -12.48
CA VAL A 132 -6.96 14.26 -13.82
C VAL A 132 -8.20 14.97 -14.41
N LYS A 133 -8.91 15.77 -13.60
CA LYS A 133 -10.01 16.64 -14.04
C LYS A 133 -9.47 17.99 -14.54
#